data_AF-A0A8S2S559-F1
#
_entry.id   AF-A0A8S2S559-F1
#
_cell.length_a   1.000
_cell.length_b   1.000
_cell.length_c   1.000
_cell.angle_alpha   90.00
_cell.angle_beta   90.00
_cell.angle_gamma   90.00
#
_symmetry.space_group_name_H-M   'P 1'
#
loop_
_entity.id
_entity.type
_entity.pdbx_description
1 polymer ?
#
loop_
_entity_poly.entity_id
_entity_poly.type
_entity_poly.pdbx_seq_one_letter_code
_entity_poly.pdbx_strand_id
1 'polypeptide(L)' 'MGKHQQQKNIISQQNIQLIEKIGEGEFGTVYKAFWKAKQTELLTVAVKRLNKLDQDFGLD' A
#
# COMPACT_ATOMS: atom_id res chain seq x y z
N MET A 1 -24.01 23.05 7.19
CA MET A 1 -23.84 21.80 6.40
C MET A 1 -22.54 21.88 5.61
N GLY A 2 -21.40 21.56 6.26
CA GLY A 2 -20.09 21.54 5.60
C GLY A 2 -19.91 20.21 4.89
N LYS A 3 -19.64 20.23 3.58
CA LYS A 3 -19.30 19.02 2.83
C LYS A 3 -17.91 18.56 3.27
N HIS A 4 -17.82 17.42 3.96
CA HIS A 4 -16.54 16.75 4.21
C HIS A 4 -16.00 16.26 2.86
N GLN A 5 -15.06 16.99 2.30
CA GLN A 5 -14.35 16.59 1.09
C GLN A 5 -13.37 15.49 1.47
N GLN A 6 -13.59 14.26 0.98
CA GLN A 6 -12.66 13.15 1.20
C GLN A 6 -11.32 13.49 0.55
N GLN A 7 -10.24 13.49 1.33
CA GLN A 7 -8.89 13.65 0.79
C GLN A 7 -8.50 12.37 0.03
N LYS A 8 -8.12 12.53 -1.24
CA LYS A 8 -7.72 11.43 -2.12
C LYS A 8 -6.21 11.18 -1.99
N ASN A 9 -5.84 10.27 -1.09
CA ASN A 9 -4.44 9.86 -0.84
C ASN A 9 -4.02 8.67 -1.73
N ILE A 10 -4.25 8.77 -3.04
CA ILE A 10 -3.86 7.72 -4.00
C ILE A 10 -2.42 7.95 -4.44
N ILE A 11 -1.58 6.95 -4.24
CA ILE A 11 -0.19 6.93 -4.69
C ILE A 11 -0.06 5.98 -5.89
N SER A 12 0.54 6.45 -6.98
CA SER A 12 0.85 5.58 -8.13
C SER A 12 1.91 4.56 -7.74
N GLN A 13 1.70 3.29 -8.10
CA GLN A 13 2.67 2.22 -7.88
C GLN A 13 4.02 2.50 -8.56
N GLN A 14 4.04 3.27 -9.65
CA GLN A 14 5.27 3.67 -10.35
C GLN A 14 6.19 4.54 -9.48
N ASN A 15 5.65 5.19 -8.45
CA ASN A 15 6.42 5.99 -7.49
C ASN A 15 6.91 5.17 -6.29
N ILE A 16 6.66 3.86 -6.26
CA ILE A 16 7.04 2.95 -5.17
C ILE A 16 8.06 1.94 -5.69
N GLN A 17 9.23 1.92 -5.06
CA GLN A 17 10.25 0.88 -5.26
C GLN A 17 10.27 -0.04 -4.04
N LEU A 18 9.78 -1.27 -4.19
CA LEU A 18 9.89 -2.29 -3.15
C LEU A 18 11.34 -2.77 -3.01
N ILE A 19 11.82 -2.92 -1.78
CA ILE A 19 13.20 -3.30 -1.47
C ILE A 19 13.25 -4.73 -0.91
N GLU A 20 12.67 -4.95 0.27
CA GLU A 20 12.74 -6.24 0.97
C GLU A 20 11.46 -6.49 1.78
N LYS A 21 11.11 -7.76 1.99
CA LYS A 21 10.06 -8.16 2.94
C LYS A 21 10.59 -7.88 4.35
N ILE A 22 9.83 -7.13 5.14
CA ILE A 22 10.19 -6.82 6.54
C ILE A 22 9.25 -7.47 7.55
N GLY A 23 8.13 -8.03 7.09
CA GLY A 23 7.21 -8.71 7.97
C GLY A 23 5.96 -9.21 7.26
N GLU A 24 5.06 -9.77 8.06
CA GLU A 24 3.77 -10.28 7.64
C GLU A 24 2.79 -10.07 8.79
N GLY A 25 1.62 -9.54 8.48
CA GLY A 25 0.51 -9.45 9.42
C GLY A 25 -0.73 -10.10 8.82
N GLU A 26 -1.80 -10.17 9.61
CA GLU A 26 -3.05 -10.86 9.26
C GLU A 26 -3.54 -10.59 7.83
N PHE A 27 -3.55 -9.33 7.40
CA PHE A 27 -4.04 -8.95 6.07
C PHE A 27 -3.01 -9.06 4.94
N GLY A 28 -1.75 -9.44 5.22
CA GLY A 28 -0.75 -9.72 4.19
C GLY A 28 0.67 -9.24 4.49
N THR A 29 1.52 -9.35 3.47
CA THR A 29 2.96 -9.11 3.56
C THR A 29 3.30 -7.62 3.63
N VAL A 30 4.26 -7.25 4.48
CA VAL A 30 4.78 -5.89 4.61
C VAL A 30 6.20 -5.80 4.03
N TYR A 31 6.41 -4.81 3.18
CA TYR A 31 7.69 -4.53 2.52
C TYR A 31 8.26 -3.19 2.96
N LYS A 32 9.59 -3.10 3.11
CA LYS A 32 10.29 -1.83 3.08
C LYS A 32 10.36 -1.34 1.64
N ALA A 33 10.08 -0.06 1.44
CA ALA A 33 10.07 0.54 0.12
C ALA A 33 10.62 1.98 0.15
N PHE A 34 11.06 2.46 -1.01
CA PHE A 34 11.27 3.88 -1.25
C PHE A 34 10.07 4.45 -2.00
N TRP A 35 9.49 5.52 -1.47
CA TRP A 35 8.44 6.29 -2.11
C TRP A 35 8.97 7.61 -2.63
N LYS A 36 8.83 7.84 -3.93
CA LYS A 36 9.10 9.13 -4.57
C LYS A 36 7.89 10.06 -4.40
N ALA A 37 7.81 10.74 -3.25
CA ALA A 37 6.71 11.64 -2.91
C ALA A 37 6.71 12.91 -3.78
N LYS A 38 7.91 13.40 -4.15
CA LYS A 38 8.15 14.51 -5.07
C LYS A 38 9.35 14.17 -5.95
N GLN A 39 9.60 14.97 -7.00
CA GLN A 39 10.70 14.71 -7.95
C GLN A 39 12.07 14.52 -7.27
N THR A 40 12.31 15.20 -6.15
CA THR A 40 13.58 15.22 -5.43
C THR A 40 13.53 14.55 -4.06
N GLU A 41 12.38 13.99 -3.66
CA GLU A 41 12.17 13.49 -2.29
C GLU A 41 11.88 11.98 -2.32
N LEU A 42 12.77 11.21 -1.69
CA LEU A 42 12.62 9.77 -1.48
C LEU A 42 12.40 9.52 0.01
N LEU A 43 11.25 8.94 0.34
CA LEU A 43 10.88 8.55 1.70
C LEU A 43 10.99 7.05 1.86
N THR A 44 11.55 6.61 2.99
CA THR A 44 11.48 5.19 3.38
C THR A 44 10.12 4.93 4.00
N VAL A 45 9.36 3.96 3.46
CA VAL A 45 8.00 3.63 3.90
C VAL A 45 7.80 2.12 4.05
N ALA A 46 6.76 1.75 4.78
CA ALA A 46 6.24 0.38 4.79
C ALA A 46 5.07 0.27 3.79
N VAL A 47 5.12 -0.73 2.91
CA VAL A 47 4.05 -1.04 1.95
C VAL A 47 3.44 -2.39 2.32
N LYS A 48 2.15 -2.39 2.66
CA LYS A 48 1.41 -3.63 2.91
C LYS A 48 0.75 -4.08 1.61
N ARG A 49 1.13 -5.25 1.13
CA ARG A 49 0.43 -5.92 0.04
C ARG A 49 -0.63 -6.81 0.67
N LEU A 50 -1.89 -6.49 0.38
CA LEU A 50 -3.00 -7.32 0.82
C LEU A 50 -2.87 -8.70 0.17
N ASN A 51 -3.11 -9.74 0.96
CA ASN A 51 -3.33 -11.06 0.39
C ASN A 51 -4.50 -10.96 -0.58
N LYS A 52 -4.47 -11.75 -1.66
CA LYS A 52 -5.72 -11.96 -2.40
C LYS A 52 -6.67 -12.55 -1.35
N LEU A 53 -7.86 -11.94 -1.17
CA LEU A 53 -8.94 -12.73 -0.60
C LEU A 53 -9.02 -13.95 -1.52
N ASP A 54 -8.74 -15.13 -1.00
CA ASP A 54 -9.07 -16.33 -1.74
C ASP A 54 -10.54 -16.15 -2.16
N GLN A 55 -10.80 -16.23 -3.47
CA GLN A 55 -12.17 -16.27 -3.99
C GLN A 55 -12.84 -17.62 -3.66
N ASP A 56 -12.43 -18.25 -2.55
CA ASP A 56 -12.81 -19.58 -2.09
C ASP A 56 -13.66 -19.50 -0.82
N PHE A 57 -14.43 -18.43 -0.63
CA PHE A 57 -15.72 -18.61 0.02
C PHE A 57 -16.66 -19.24 -1.02
N GLY A 58 -16.43 -20.54 -1.26
CA GLY A 58 -17.33 -21.42 -1.98
C GLY A 58 -18.68 -21.44 -1.26
N LEU A 59 -19.58 -20.57 -1.72
CA LEU A 59 -21.01 -20.73 -1.49
C LEU A 59 -21.51 -21.63 -2.63
N ASP A 60 -21.35 -22.94 -2.42
CA ASP A 60 -22.26 -23.93 -3.01
C ASP A 60 -23.62 -23.87 -2.29
#